data_AF-A0A9D9U614-F1
#
_entry.id   AF-A0A9D9U614-F1
#
_cell.length_a   1.000
_cell.length_b   1.000
_cell.length_c   1.000
_cell.angle_alpha   90.00
_cell.angle_beta   90.00
_cell.angle_gamma   90.00
#
_symmetry.space_group_name_H-M   'P 1'
#
loop_
_entity.id
_entity.type
_entity.pdbx_description
1 polymer ?
#
loop_
_entity_poly.entity_id
_entity_poly.type
_entity_poly.pdbx_seq_one_letter_code
_entity_poly.pdbx_strand_id
1 'polypeptide(L)' 'MPTHELCAMRIHELAVDGALASLNSNADGLSAPEAARRLAEFGPNRLEDVARERLW' A
#
# COMPACT_ATOMS: atom_id res chain seq x y z
N MET A 1 26.90 3.61 -9.65
CA MET A 1 25.58 4.09 -10.13
C MET A 1 24.54 3.47 -9.23
N PRO A 2 23.86 4.20 -8.33
CA PRO A 2 22.76 3.59 -7.60
C PRO A 2 21.61 3.46 -8.60
N THR A 3 21.31 2.23 -9.00
CA THR A 3 20.07 1.90 -9.67
C THR A 3 18.93 2.30 -8.73
N HIS A 4 18.15 3.30 -9.13
CA HIS A 4 16.86 3.60 -8.53
C HIS A 4 15.86 2.46 -8.86
N GLU A 5 16.17 1.24 -8.44
CA GLU A 5 15.19 0.17 -8.27
C GLU A 5 14.51 0.35 -6.91
N LEU A 6 13.91 1.51 -6.69
CA LEU A 6 12.76 1.55 -5.80
C LEU A 6 11.58 1.00 -6.60
N CYS A 7 11.64 -0.32 -6.77
CA CYS A 7 10.55 -1.27 -6.94
C CYS A 7 9.19 -0.63 -7.19
N ALA A 8 8.87 -0.34 -8.44
CA ALA A 8 7.48 -0.35 -8.83
C ALA A 8 6.99 -1.79 -8.60
N MET A 9 6.34 -2.04 -7.46
CA MET A 9 5.57 -3.25 -7.23
C MET A 9 4.53 -3.34 -8.36
N ARG A 10 4.84 -4.07 -9.43
CA ARG A 10 3.93 -4.30 -10.57
C ARG A 10 2.92 -5.38 -10.20
N ILE A 11 2.24 -5.18 -9.09
CA ILE A 11 1.26 -6.13 -8.54
C ILE A 11 0.13 -6.44 -9.52
N HIS A 12 -0.17 -5.51 -10.43
CA HIS A 12 -1.14 -5.66 -11.50
C HIS A 12 -0.75 -6.67 -12.59
N GLU A 13 0.51 -7.08 -12.66
CA GLU A 13 0.99 -8.11 -13.60
C GLU A 13 0.98 -9.51 -12.99
N LEU A 14 0.80 -9.62 -11.68
CA LEU A 14 0.77 -10.90 -10.99
C LEU A 14 -0.60 -11.56 -11.18
N ALA A 15 -0.59 -12.88 -11.30
CA ALA A 15 -1.81 -13.67 -11.08
C ALA A 15 -2.33 -13.45 -9.66
N VAL A 16 -3.63 -13.69 -9.43
CA VAL A 16 -4.31 -13.42 -8.15
C VAL A 16 -3.56 -14.01 -6.95
N ASP A 17 -3.16 -15.28 -7.02
CA ASP A 17 -2.43 -15.95 -5.93
C ASP A 17 -1.08 -15.28 -5.64
N GLY A 18 -0.39 -14.82 -6.69
CA GLY A 18 0.87 -14.08 -6.56
C GLY A 18 0.68 -12.71 -5.94
N ALA A 19 -0.40 -12.00 -6.29
CA ALA A 19 -0.76 -10.73 -5.66
C ALA A 19 -1.12 -10.89 -4.18
N LEU A 20 -1.89 -11.93 -3.84
CA LEU A 20 -2.26 -12.26 -2.46
C LEU A 20 -1.02 -12.59 -1.61
N ALA A 21 -0.12 -13.43 -2.14
CA ALA A 21 1.14 -13.75 -1.48
C ALA A 21 2.03 -12.51 -1.29
N SER A 22 2.14 -11.66 -2.32
CA SER A 22 2.91 -10.41 -2.25
C SER A 22 2.36 -9.43 -1.20
N LEU A 23 1.04 -9.35 -1.03
CA LEU A 23 0.38 -8.51 -0.02
C LEU A 23 0.29 -9.17 1.37
N ASN A 24 0.82 -10.39 1.51
CA ASN A 24 0.67 -11.24 2.68
C ASN A 24 -0.80 -11.30 3.16
N SER A 25 -1.70 -11.61 2.24
CA SER A 25 -3.14 -11.70 2.45
C SER A 25 -3.67 -13.00 1.83
N ASN A 26 -4.93 -13.34 2.11
CA ASN A 26 -5.62 -14.45 1.46
C ASN A 26 -6.91 -13.96 0.77
N ALA A 27 -7.61 -14.88 0.11
CA ALA A 27 -8.83 -14.59 -0.65
C ALA A 27 -10.02 -14.14 0.23
N ASP A 28 -10.01 -14.51 1.51
CA ASP A 28 -11.01 -14.09 2.51
C ASP A 28 -10.69 -12.71 3.11
N GLY A 29 -9.54 -12.12 2.75
CA GLY A 29 -9.08 -10.81 3.19
C GLY A 29 -8.20 -10.86 4.45
N LEU A 30 -8.21 -9.76 5.20
CA LEU A 30 -7.44 -9.63 6.45
C LEU A 30 -8.32 -9.89 7.66
N SER A 31 -7.74 -10.55 8.67
CA SER A 31 -8.37 -10.64 9.98
C SER A 31 -8.40 -9.27 10.66
N ALA A 32 -9.37 -9.04 11.55
CA ALA A 32 -9.47 -7.77 12.27
C ALA A 32 -8.19 -7.40 13.06
N PRO A 33 -7.50 -8.33 13.74
CA PRO A 33 -6.21 -8.02 14.38
C PRO A 33 -5.13 -7.59 13.40
N GLU A 34 -5.05 -8.22 12.23
CA GLU A 34 -4.05 -7.88 11.21
C GLU A 34 -4.35 -6.53 10.54
N ALA A 35 -5.62 -6.24 10.29
CA ALA A 35 -6.05 -4.93 9.80
C ALA A 35 -5.69 -3.82 10.80
N ALA A 36 -5.90 -4.04 12.10
CA ALA A 36 -5.52 -3.09 13.14
C ALA A 36 -3.99 -2.91 13.24
N ARG A 37 -3.21 -4.00 13.13
CA ARG A 37 -1.74 -3.93 13.08
C ARG A 37 -1.26 -3.08 11.92
N ARG A 38 -1.79 -3.30 10.71
CA ARG A 38 -1.44 -2.52 9.51
C ARG A 38 -1.87 -1.06 9.64
N LEU A 39 -3.04 -0.78 10.22
CA LEU A 39 -3.47 0.59 10.46
C LEU A 39 -2.52 1.33 11.41
N ALA A 40 -2.02 0.67 12.45
CA ALA A 40 -1.04 1.24 13.36
C ALA A 40 0.36 1.41 12.71
N GLU A 41 0.73 0.51 11.80
CA GLU A 41 2.02 0.53 11.10
C GLU A 41 2.08 1.60 10.00
N PHE A 42 1.07 1.67 9.14
CA PHE A 42 1.06 2.56 7.96
C PHE A 42 0.28 3.86 8.19
N GLY A 43 -0.56 3.90 9.22
CA GLY A 43 -1.46 5.02 9.45
C GLY A 43 -2.72 4.97 8.57
N PRO A 44 -3.58 6.00 8.69
CA PRO A 44 -4.79 6.09 7.90
C PRO A 44 -4.48 6.27 6.41
N ASN A 45 -5.22 5.58 5.54
CA ASN A 45 -5.16 5.80 4.09
C ASN A 45 -5.82 7.13 3.72
N ARG A 46 -5.12 8.23 3.98
CA ARG A 46 -5.53 9.59 3.70
C ARG A 46 -4.30 10.39 3.30
N LEU A 47 -4.42 11.13 2.21
CA LEU A 47 -3.42 12.12 1.86
C LEU A 47 -3.55 13.31 2.79
N GLU A 48 -2.41 13.81 3.26
CA GLU A 48 -2.38 15.05 4.02
C GLU A 48 -2.82 16.22 3.14
N ASP A 49 -3.61 17.12 3.71
CA ASP A 49 -3.96 18.37 3.04
C ASP A 49 -2.71 19.24 3.00
N VAL A 50 -2.13 19.38 1.81
CA VAL A 50 -1.09 20.36 1.56
C VAL A 50 -1.71 21.76 1.55
N ALA A 51 -1.08 22.70 2.24
CA ALA A 51 -1.48 24.09 2.20
C ALA A 51 -1.52 24.56 0.74
N ARG A 52 -2.70 24.91 0.24
CA ARG A 52 -2.85 25.47 -1.10
C ARG A 52 -2.59 26.96 -1.04
N GLU A 53 -1.58 27.43 -1.77
CA GLU A 53 -1.52 28.84 -2.13
C GLU A 53 -2.70 29.16 -3.03
N ARG A 54 -3.50 30.14 -2.62
CA ARG A 54 -4.52 30.73 -3.49
C ARG A 54 -3.80 31.56 -4.54
N LEU A 55 -3.72 31.02 -5.76
CA LEU A 55 -3.51 31.84 -6.93
C LEU A 55 -4.84 32.57 -7.14
N TRP A 56 -4.87 33.83 -6.71
CA TRP A 56 -5.95 34.84 -6.74
C TRP A 56 -7.20 34.65 -5.83
#